data_AF-A0AAV4GSA8-F1
#
_entry.id   AF-A0AAV4GSA8-F1
#
_cell.length_a   1.000
_cell.length_b   1.000
_cell.length_c   1.000
_cell.angle_alpha   90.00
_cell.angle_beta   90.00
_cell.angle_gamma   90.00
#
_symmetry.space_group_name_H-M   'P 1'
#
loop_
_entity.id
_entity.type
_entity.pdbx_description
1 polymer ?
#
loop_
_entity_poly.entity_id
_entity_poly.type
_entity_poly.pdbx_seq_one_letter_code
_entity_poly.pdbx_strand_id
1 'polypeptide(L)'
;MRKLSCVASKIDPDRGWWLNIIFLPQVYMFNRVFDHVTSFTTMIISIERFVAVVWPFKVNLLITKTRMVVVIIFIYVLSFALQGLFFFIYEIRWKTSEDGRRFPSYRTTSLYQRNEKAIIAYNSLVLSNILVFAPMIVVRFCSVVILHKITASMR
;
A
#
# COMPACT_ATOMS: atom_id res chain seq x y z
N MET A 1 -17.96 1.33 -3.06
CA MET A 1 -18.60 1.24 -1.72
C MET A 1 -19.53 2.41 -1.35
N ARG A 2 -19.34 3.65 -1.83
CA ARG A 2 -20.25 4.79 -1.55
C ARG A 2 -21.74 4.46 -1.78
N LYS A 3 -22.08 3.75 -2.86
CA LYS A 3 -23.48 3.42 -3.20
C LYS A 3 -24.17 2.50 -2.17
N LEU A 4 -23.47 1.49 -1.64
CA LEU A 4 -24.02 0.55 -0.64
C LEU A 4 -24.24 1.23 0.72
N SER A 5 -23.32 2.10 1.13
CA SER A 5 -23.45 2.85 2.38
C SER A 5 -24.57 3.90 2.31
N CYS A 6 -24.76 4.56 1.15
CA CYS A 6 -25.90 5.46 0.93
C CYS A 6 -27.25 4.74 0.98
N VAL A 7 -27.37 3.54 0.38
CA VAL A 7 -28.62 2.76 0.41
C VAL A 7 -28.92 2.28 1.83
N ALA A 8 -27.92 1.76 2.55
CA ALA A 8 -28.08 1.35 3.94
C ALA A 8 -28.45 2.53 4.86
N SER A 9 -27.83 3.70 4.67
CA SER A 9 -28.11 4.91 5.47
C SER A 9 -29.52 5.47 5.27
N LYS A 10 -30.14 5.19 4.12
CA LYS A 10 -31.49 5.66 3.77
C LYS A 10 -32.58 4.77 4.37
N ILE A 11 -32.26 3.51 4.67
CA ILE A 11 -33.16 2.52 5.26
C ILE A 11 -33.02 2.53 6.79
N ASP A 12 -31.79 2.56 7.29
CA ASP A 12 -31.46 2.64 8.72
C ASP A 12 -30.17 3.47 8.89
N PRO A 13 -30.24 4.77 9.23
CA PRO A 13 -29.06 5.63 9.35
C PRO A 13 -28.04 5.10 10.36
N ASP A 14 -28.50 4.51 11.46
CA ASP A 14 -27.65 3.89 12.47
C ASP A 14 -26.85 2.71 11.90
N ARG A 15 -27.49 1.83 11.10
CA ARG A 15 -26.83 0.68 10.45
C ARG A 15 -25.88 1.10 9.34
N GLY A 16 -26.21 2.14 8.59
CA GLY A 16 -25.32 2.73 7.59
C GLY A 16 -24.02 3.25 8.23
N TRP A 17 -24.13 3.89 9.39
CA TRP A 17 -22.97 4.35 10.16
C TRP A 17 -22.13 3.19 10.70
N TRP A 18 -22.76 2.12 11.20
CA TRP A 18 -22.06 0.90 11.66
C TRP A 18 -21.20 0.25 10.57
N LEU A 19 -21.78 0.04 9.39
CA LEU A 19 -21.08 -0.57 8.27
C LEU A 19 -19.90 0.31 7.84
N ASN A 20 -20.08 1.62 7.78
CA ASN A 20 -19.02 2.52 7.37
C ASN A 20 -17.86 2.50 8.37
N ILE A 21 -18.15 2.52 9.68
CA ILE A 21 -17.14 2.38 10.72
C ILE A 21 -16.37 1.07 10.55
N ILE A 22 -17.05 -0.07 10.43
CA ILE A 22 -16.42 -1.39 10.33
C ILE A 22 -15.49 -1.52 9.10
N PHE A 23 -15.95 -1.04 7.95
CA PHE A 23 -15.25 -1.25 6.68
C PHE A 23 -14.17 -0.20 6.39
N LEU A 24 -14.30 1.02 6.90
CA LEU A 24 -13.41 2.14 6.55
C LEU A 24 -11.92 1.87 6.87
N PRO A 25 -11.52 1.36 8.05
CA PRO A 25 -10.11 1.07 8.31
C PRO A 25 -9.60 -0.09 7.44
N GLN A 26 -10.41 -1.12 7.19
CA GLN A 26 -10.01 -2.23 6.32
C GLN A 26 -9.76 -1.76 4.89
N VAL A 27 -10.70 -0.99 4.33
CA VAL A 27 -10.58 -0.42 2.97
C VAL A 27 -9.39 0.52 2.87
N TYR A 28 -9.17 1.36 3.89
CA TYR A 28 -8.01 2.25 3.95
C TYR A 28 -6.70 1.46 3.92
N MET A 29 -6.58 0.37 4.71
CA MET A 29 -5.39 -0.48 4.72
C MET A 29 -5.17 -1.17 3.37
N PHE A 30 -6.23 -1.72 2.77
CA PHE A 30 -6.13 -2.35 1.45
C PHE A 30 -5.65 -1.36 0.38
N ASN A 31 -6.25 -0.17 0.31
CA ASN A 31 -5.82 0.85 -0.65
C ASN A 31 -4.33 1.19 -0.47
N ARG A 32 -3.88 1.32 0.79
CA ARG A 32 -2.48 1.62 1.09
C ARG A 32 -1.52 0.50 0.69
N VAL A 33 -1.91 -0.77 0.83
CA VAL A 33 -1.14 -1.92 0.32
C VAL A 33 -1.03 -1.85 -1.20
N PHE A 34 -2.15 -1.63 -1.90
CA PHE A 34 -2.17 -1.53 -3.35
C PHE A 34 -1.31 -0.36 -3.87
N ASP A 35 -1.37 0.81 -3.24
CA ASP A 35 -0.55 1.96 -3.62
C ASP A 35 0.96 1.64 -3.56
N HIS A 36 1.40 0.91 -2.53
CA HIS A 36 2.79 0.47 -2.40
C HIS A 36 3.15 -0.57 -3.48
N VAL A 37 2.31 -1.59 -3.68
CA VAL A 37 2.55 -2.62 -4.70
C VAL A 37 2.66 -2.00 -6.09
N THR A 38 1.77 -1.07 -6.44
CA THR A 38 1.81 -0.36 -7.71
C THR A 38 3.08 0.49 -7.84
N SER A 39 3.51 1.16 -6.78
CA SER A 39 4.76 1.94 -6.78
C SER A 39 6.00 1.07 -7.01
N PHE A 40 6.10 -0.10 -6.35
CA PHE A 40 7.23 -1.01 -6.58
C PHE A 40 7.16 -1.67 -7.96
N THR A 41 5.97 -2.00 -8.44
CA THR A 41 5.79 -2.60 -9.77
C THR A 41 6.21 -1.62 -10.87
N THR A 42 5.80 -0.35 -10.77
CA THR A 42 6.21 0.71 -11.72
C THR A 42 7.72 0.98 -11.68
N MET A 43 8.34 0.90 -10.50
CA MET A 43 9.80 0.96 -10.35
C MET A 43 10.50 -0.17 -11.13
N ILE A 44 10.04 -1.41 -10.97
CA ILE A 44 10.61 -2.56 -11.69
C ILE A 44 10.46 -2.42 -13.19
N ILE A 45 9.28 -2.03 -13.67
CA ILE A 45 9.05 -1.81 -15.10
C ILE A 45 10.02 -0.75 -15.63
N SER A 46 10.26 0.32 -14.86
CA SER A 46 11.21 1.37 -15.24
C SER A 46 12.65 0.87 -15.29
N ILE A 47 13.06 0.03 -14.33
CA ILE A 47 14.39 -0.61 -14.32
C ILE A 47 14.54 -1.57 -15.50
N GLU A 48 13.52 -2.38 -15.80
CA GLU A 48 13.54 -3.28 -16.96
C GLU A 48 13.74 -2.50 -18.27
N ARG A 49 13.01 -1.40 -18.45
CA ARG A 49 13.18 -0.52 -19.62
C ARG A 49 14.55 0.15 -19.64
N PHE A 50 15.06 0.57 -18.49
CA PHE A 50 16.40 1.14 -18.37
C PHE A 50 17.48 0.14 -18.80
N VAL A 51 17.42 -1.09 -18.28
CA VAL A 51 18.37 -2.16 -18.66
C VAL A 51 18.26 -2.48 -20.15
N ALA A 52 17.05 -2.46 -20.70
CA ALA A 52 16.83 -2.70 -22.13
C ALA A 52 17.47 -1.66 -23.05
N VAL A 53 17.45 -0.38 -22.64
CA VAL A 53 18.06 0.71 -23.41
C VAL A 53 19.57 0.76 -23.22
N VAL A 54 20.06 0.56 -22.00
CA VAL A 54 21.50 0.71 -21.69
C VAL A 54 22.31 -0.52 -22.12
N TRP A 55 21.75 -1.73 -21.95
CA TRP A 55 22.44 -3.00 -22.25
C TRP A 55 21.56 -3.97 -23.03
N PRO A 56 21.26 -3.69 -24.31
CA PRO A 56 20.35 -4.51 -25.13
C PRO A 56 20.79 -5.99 -25.22
N PHE A 57 22.09 -6.26 -25.25
CA PHE A 57 22.63 -7.62 -25.36
C PHE A 57 22.49 -8.47 -24.10
N LYS A 58 22.27 -7.86 -22.92
CA LYS A 58 22.13 -8.59 -21.65
C LYS A 58 20.68 -8.75 -21.19
N VAL A 59 19.71 -8.15 -21.88
CA VAL A 59 18.29 -8.18 -21.50
C VAL A 59 17.77 -9.61 -21.44
N ASN A 60 18.04 -10.40 -22.47
CA ASN A 60 17.56 -11.78 -22.57
C ASN A 60 18.15 -12.70 -21.48
N LEU A 61 19.31 -12.34 -20.92
CA LEU A 61 19.97 -13.10 -19.86
C LEU A 61 19.50 -12.68 -18.46
N LEU A 62 19.23 -11.38 -18.26
CA LEU A 62 18.86 -10.83 -16.96
C LEU A 62 17.35 -10.93 -16.71
N ILE A 63 16.54 -10.61 -17.72
CA ILE A 63 15.09 -10.42 -17.62
C ILE A 63 14.39 -11.63 -18.24
N THR A 64 14.11 -12.63 -17.40
CA THR A 64 13.34 -13.82 -17.77
C THR A 64 11.94 -13.74 -17.16
N LYS A 65 10.91 -14.19 -17.90
CA LYS A 65 9.51 -14.20 -17.43
C LYS A 65 9.37 -14.80 -16.02
N THR A 66 10.03 -15.92 -15.76
CA THR A 66 9.98 -16.61 -14.47
C THR A 66 10.55 -15.76 -13.33
N ARG A 67 11.67 -15.07 -13.56
CA ARG A 67 12.28 -14.19 -12.55
C ARG A 67 11.39 -13.00 -12.23
N MET A 68 10.76 -12.40 -13.25
CA MET A 68 9.84 -11.28 -13.06
C MET A 68 8.61 -11.68 -12.24
N VAL A 69 8.04 -12.87 -12.50
CA VAL A 69 6.93 -13.40 -11.69
C VAL A 69 7.33 -13.58 -10.23
N VAL A 70 8.51 -14.16 -9.97
CA VAL A 70 9.03 -14.33 -8.60
C VAL A 70 9.19 -12.99 -7.90
N VAL A 71 9.74 -11.98 -8.57
CA VAL A 71 9.92 -10.65 -7.99
C VAL A 71 8.58 -9.97 -7.71
N ILE A 72 7.60 -10.10 -8.61
CA ILE A 72 6.26 -9.55 -8.39
C ILE A 72 5.61 -10.23 -7.16
N ILE A 73 5.62 -11.56 -7.09
CA ILE A 73 5.09 -12.30 -5.93
C ILE A 73 5.79 -11.84 -4.64
N PHE A 74 7.11 -11.67 -4.69
CA PHE A 74 7.88 -11.18 -3.55
C PHE A 74 7.45 -9.77 -3.11
N ILE A 75 7.19 -8.85 -4.05
CA ILE A 75 6.67 -7.51 -3.72
C ILE A 75 5.31 -7.58 -3.04
N TYR A 76 4.41 -8.45 -3.52
CA TYR A 76 3.11 -8.64 -2.89
C TYR A 76 3.29 -9.13 -1.45
N VAL A 77 4.05 -10.20 -1.25
CA VAL A 77 4.30 -10.76 0.09
C VAL A 77 4.95 -9.73 1.01
N LEU A 78 5.96 -9.00 0.53
CA LEU A 78 6.64 -7.96 1.30
C LEU A 78 5.70 -6.80 1.66
N SER A 79 4.88 -6.33 0.72
CA SER A 79 3.93 -5.23 0.95
C SER A 79 2.87 -5.63 1.98
N PHE A 80 2.36 -6.85 1.89
CA PHE A 80 1.43 -7.40 2.87
C PHE A 80 2.10 -7.61 4.23
N ALA A 81 3.35 -8.07 4.29
CA ALA A 81 4.08 -8.26 5.55
C ALA A 81 4.34 -6.92 6.27
N LEU A 82 4.79 -5.90 5.53
CA LEU A 82 5.08 -4.57 6.08
C LEU A 82 3.81 -3.86 6.60
N GLN A 83 2.67 -4.09 5.94
CA GLN A 83 1.37 -3.55 6.34
C GLN A 83 0.61 -4.45 7.33
N GLY A 84 1.00 -5.72 7.46
CA GLY A 84 0.38 -6.71 8.33
C GLY A 84 0.30 -6.27 9.78
N LEU A 85 1.31 -5.54 10.26
CA LEU A 85 1.35 -4.97 11.61
C LEU A 85 0.15 -4.04 11.89
N PHE A 86 -0.40 -3.39 10.87
CA PHE A 86 -1.52 -2.46 11.03
C PHE A 86 -2.88 -3.17 11.16
N PHE A 87 -3.00 -4.42 10.67
CA PHE A 87 -4.22 -5.20 10.86
C PHE A 87 -4.50 -5.49 12.34
N PHE A 88 -3.47 -5.55 13.18
CA PHE A 88 -3.58 -5.86 14.61
C PHE A 88 -3.68 -4.62 15.51
N ILE A 89 -3.84 -3.42 14.95
CA ILE A 89 -3.93 -2.17 15.72
C ILE A 89 -5.33 -2.00 16.34
N TYR A 90 -6.37 -2.43 15.63
CA TYR A 90 -7.75 -2.16 16.01
C TYR A 90 -8.45 -3.44 16.47
N GLU A 91 -8.97 -3.40 17.70
CA GLU A 91 -9.91 -4.40 18.21
C GLU A 91 -11.34 -3.83 18.16
N ILE A 92 -12.29 -4.66 17.76
CA ILE A 92 -13.73 -4.33 17.81
C ILE A 92 -14.22 -4.70 19.21
N ARG A 93 -14.60 -3.71 20.01
CA ARG A 93 -15.27 -3.93 21.31
C ARG A 93 -16.65 -3.32 21.34
N TRP A 94 -17.62 -4.09 21.83
CA TRP A 94 -18.98 -3.62 22.09
C TRP A 94 -18.98 -2.73 23.33
N LYS A 95 -19.41 -1.48 23.16
CA LYS A 95 -19.72 -0.55 24.25
C LYS A 95 -21.23 -0.40 24.35
N THR A 96 -21.73 -0.22 25.56
CA THR A 96 -23.16 0.07 25.79
C THR A 96 -23.29 1.57 26.00
N SER A 97 -24.18 2.20 25.24
CA SER A 97 -24.57 3.61 25.41
C SER A 97 -25.35 3.78 26.70
N GLU A 98 -25.46 5.02 27.18
CA GLU A 98 -26.32 5.38 28.32
C GLU A 98 -27.78 4.97 28.06
N ASP A 99 -28.21 4.94 26.80
CA ASP A 99 -29.53 4.45 26.36
C ASP A 99 -29.68 2.91 26.33
N GLY A 100 -28.70 2.16 26.84
CA GLY A 100 -28.71 0.68 26.82
C GLY A 100 -28.40 0.04 25.46
N ARG A 101 -28.20 0.85 24.40
CA ARG A 101 -27.87 0.35 23.06
C ARG A 101 -26.41 -0.09 22.96
N ARG A 102 -26.14 -1.29 22.44
CA ARG A 102 -24.76 -1.78 22.21
C ARG A 102 -24.24 -1.31 20.86
N PHE A 103 -23.04 -0.74 20.85
CA PHE A 103 -22.36 -0.29 19.66
C PHE A 103 -20.92 -0.83 19.55
N PRO A 104 -20.48 -1.26 18.35
CA PRO A 104 -19.08 -1.55 18.12
C PRO A 104 -18.27 -0.24 18.16
N SER A 105 -17.24 -0.23 19.01
CA SER A 105 -16.27 0.85 19.09
C SER A 105 -14.88 0.31 18.80
N TYR A 106 -14.08 1.10 18.10
CA TYR A 106 -12.66 0.81 17.92
C TYR A 106 -11.90 1.15 19.18
N ARG A 107 -11.17 0.16 19.68
CA ARG A 107 -10.15 0.41 20.70
C ARG A 107 -8.82 -0.07 20.15
N THR A 108 -7.79 0.74 20.35
CA THR A 108 -6.42 0.34 20.08
C THR A 108 -6.05 -0.86 20.95
N THR A 109 -5.39 -1.85 20.37
CA THR A 109 -4.93 -3.02 21.11
C THR A 109 -3.90 -2.64 22.18
N SER A 110 -3.81 -3.43 23.25
CA SER A 110 -2.82 -3.22 24.32
C SER A 110 -1.38 -3.27 23.78
N LEU A 111 -1.16 -4.05 22.72
CA LEU A 111 0.11 -4.12 22.01
C LEU A 111 0.46 -2.80 21.30
N TYR A 112 -0.53 -2.15 20.66
CA TYR A 112 -0.35 -0.83 20.07
C TYR A 112 -0.04 0.22 21.13
N GLN A 113 -0.81 0.26 22.23
CA GLN A 113 -0.61 1.23 23.30
C GLN A 113 0.77 1.11 23.94
N ARG A 114 1.27 -0.12 24.12
CA ARG A 114 2.61 -0.36 24.67
C ARG A 114 3.73 0.11 23.74
N ASN A 115 3.52 0.04 22.43
CA ASN A 115 4.55 0.31 21.41
C ASN A 115 4.22 1.53 20.53
N GLU A 116 3.34 2.41 21.00
CA GLU A 116 2.73 3.47 20.19
C GLU A 116 3.80 4.33 19.49
N LYS A 117 4.81 4.78 20.26
CA LYS A 117 5.92 5.60 19.73
C LYS A 117 6.68 4.89 18.61
N ALA A 118 6.97 3.60 18.77
CA ALA A 118 7.69 2.82 17.78
C ALA A 118 6.86 2.61 16.51
N ILE A 119 5.56 2.33 16.65
CA ILE A 119 4.65 2.11 15.52
C ILE A 119 4.42 3.42 14.75
N ILE A 120 4.26 4.55 15.44
CA ILE A 120 4.12 5.87 14.81
C ILE A 120 5.41 6.27 14.10
N ALA A 121 6.58 6.05 14.72
CA ALA A 121 7.88 6.31 14.10
C ALA A 121 8.08 5.44 12.84
N TYR A 122 7.77 4.15 12.91
CA TYR A 122 7.83 3.24 11.76
C TYR A 122 6.88 3.67 10.64
N ASN A 123 5.65 4.05 10.98
CA ASN A 123 4.67 4.51 10.00
C ASN A 123 5.12 5.79 9.28
N SER A 124 5.58 6.78 10.04
CA SER A 124 5.96 8.08 9.50
C SER A 124 7.27 8.01 8.73
N LEU A 125 8.31 7.34 9.26
CA LEU A 125 9.62 7.29 8.64
C LEU A 125 9.72 6.24 7.54
N VAL A 126 9.31 5.00 7.81
CA VAL A 126 9.54 3.89 6.86
C VAL A 126 8.43 3.85 5.82
N LEU A 127 7.18 3.74 6.25
CA LEU A 127 6.07 3.56 5.31
C LEU A 127 5.82 4.80 4.46
N SER A 128 5.70 5.96 5.08
CA SER A 128 5.29 7.17 4.35
C SER A 128 6.43 7.83 3.57
N ASN A 129 7.66 7.78 4.09
CA ASN A 129 8.80 8.40 3.40
C ASN A 129 9.55 7.40 2.53
N ILE A 130 10.14 6.36 3.10
CA ILE A 130 11.05 5.48 2.36
C ILE A 130 10.32 4.72 1.24
N LEU A 131 9.20 4.06 1.55
CA LEU A 131 8.49 3.22 0.55
C LEU A 131 7.85 4.04 -0.57
N VAL A 132 7.57 5.32 -0.36
CA VAL A 132 6.98 6.21 -1.39
C VAL A 132 8.06 6.92 -2.20
N PHE A 133 9.06 7.50 -1.54
CA PHE A 133 10.09 8.28 -2.21
C PHE A 133 11.12 7.41 -2.93
N ALA A 134 11.50 6.25 -2.40
CA ALA A 134 12.47 5.38 -3.05
C ALA A 134 12.06 4.97 -4.48
N PRO A 135 10.86 4.41 -4.73
CA PRO A 135 10.44 4.08 -6.10
C PRO A 135 10.32 5.32 -6.98
N MET A 136 9.84 6.47 -6.46
CA MET A 136 9.77 7.70 -7.25
C MET A 136 11.15 8.20 -7.72
N ILE A 137 12.15 8.17 -6.82
CA ILE A 137 13.52 8.59 -7.14
C ILE A 137 14.09 7.68 -8.22
N VAL A 138 13.94 6.36 -8.05
CA VAL A 138 14.44 5.37 -9.02
C VAL A 138 13.76 5.53 -10.39
N VAL A 139 12.43 5.67 -10.42
CA VAL A 139 11.68 5.87 -11.67
C VAL A 139 12.16 7.14 -12.39
N ARG A 140 12.26 8.27 -11.68
CA ARG A 140 12.74 9.53 -12.28
C ARG A 140 14.17 9.39 -12.81
N PHE A 141 15.05 8.77 -12.04
CA PHE A 141 16.42 8.53 -12.47
C PHE A 141 16.47 7.66 -13.74
N CYS A 142 15.75 6.54 -13.75
CA CYS A 142 15.65 5.67 -14.93
C CYS A 142 15.11 6.43 -16.15
N SER A 143 14.05 7.23 -15.99
CA SER A 143 13.48 8.03 -17.08
C SER A 143 14.46 9.04 -17.65
N VAL A 144 15.21 9.77 -16.81
CA VAL A 144 16.21 10.75 -17.27
C VAL A 144 17.31 10.07 -18.07
N VAL A 145 17.85 8.94 -17.58
CA VAL A 145 18.93 8.24 -18.30
C VAL A 145 18.44 7.66 -19.62
N ILE A 146 17.24 7.08 -19.65
CA ILE A 146 16.62 6.57 -20.88
C ILE A 146 16.49 7.71 -21.91
N LEU A 147 15.93 8.86 -21.52
CA LEU A 147 15.80 10.01 -22.39
C LEU A 147 17.15 10.48 -22.93
N HIS A 148 18.16 10.60 -22.06
CA HIS A 148 19.49 11.03 -22.48
C HIS A 148 20.12 10.07 -23.50
N LYS A 149 19.98 8.76 -23.29
CA LYS A 149 20.51 7.75 -24.23
C LYS A 149 19.78 7.76 -25.57
N ILE A 150 18.46 7.92 -25.57
CA ILE A 150 17.66 8.00 -26.78
C ILE A 150 18.02 9.25 -27.59
N THR A 151 18.15 10.41 -26.95
CA THR A 151 18.56 11.65 -27.63
C THR A 151 19.98 11.55 -28.21
N ALA A 152 20.91 10.92 -27.49
CA ALA A 152 22.28 10.72 -27.97
C ALA A 152 22.37 9.74 -29.16
N SER A 153 21.43 8.81 -29.30
CA SER A 153 21.39 7.87 -30.43
C SER A 153 20.78 8.46 -31.70
N MET A 154 20.06 9.58 -31.61
CA MET A 154 19.43 10.27 -32.76
C MET A 154 20.34 11.32 -33.40
N ARG A 155 21.42 11.74 -32.73
CA ARG A 155 22.47 12.58 -33.32
C ARG A 155 23.54 11.70 -33.93
#